data_AF-A0A8T4TY01-F1
#
_entry.id   AF-A0A8T4TY01-F1
#
_cell.length_a   1.000
_cell.length_b   1.000
_cell.length_c   1.000
_cell.angle_alpha   90.00
_cell.angle_beta   90.00
_cell.angle_gamma   90.00
#
_symmetry.space_group_name_H-M   'P 1'
#
loop_
_entity.id
_entity.type
_entity.pdbx_description
1 polymer ?
#
loop_
_entity_poly.entity_id
_entity_poly.type
_entity_poly.pdbx_seq_one_letter_code
_entity_poly.pdbx_strand_id
1 'polypeptide(L)' 'MKETKKHQTKKWEISIMEIEDKEGRKYKVTRRLPEMSVAETKIFSSKEKAIMQFNDWLK' A
#
# COMPACT_ATOMS: atom_id res chain seq x y z
N MET A 1 0.81 -33.11 -20.03
CA MET A 1 0.82 -31.65 -20.25
C MET A 1 0.96 -31.01 -18.87
N LYS A 2 2.05 -30.29 -18.59
CA LYS A 2 2.23 -29.62 -17.29
C LYS A 2 1.37 -28.37 -17.30
N GLU A 3 0.24 -28.39 -16.62
CA GLU A 3 -0.56 -27.20 -16.31
C GLU A 3 0.33 -26.24 -15.53
N THR A 4 0.89 -25.24 -16.21
CA THR A 4 1.53 -24.11 -15.56
C THR A 4 0.44 -23.41 -14.76
N LYS A 5 0.40 -23.66 -13.45
CA LYS A 5 -0.47 -22.94 -12.51
C LYS A 5 -0.33 -21.46 -12.83
N LYS A 6 -1.37 -20.85 -13.41
CA LYS A 6 -1.46 -19.39 -13.55
C LYS A 6 -1.15 -18.84 -12.16
N HIS A 7 0.00 -18.21 -11.98
CA HIS A 7 0.31 -17.51 -10.75
C HIS A 7 -0.78 -16.46 -10.61
N GLN A 8 -1.75 -16.75 -9.73
CA GLN A 8 -2.82 -15.83 -9.41
C GLN A 8 -2.12 -14.56 -8.96
N THR A 9 -2.29 -13.47 -9.71
CA THR A 9 -1.78 -12.15 -9.36
C THR A 9 -2.43 -11.80 -8.03
N LYS A 10 -1.72 -12.08 -6.94
CA LYS A 10 -2.23 -11.91 -5.58
C LYS A 10 -2.60 -10.44 -5.41
N LYS A 11 -3.81 -10.19 -4.93
CA LYS A 11 -4.33 -8.83 -4.81
C LYS A 11 -3.70 -8.16 -3.61
N TRP A 12 -2.92 -7.12 -3.86
CA TRP A 12 -2.49 -6.19 -2.82
C TRP A 12 -3.69 -5.37 -2.36
N GLU A 13 -3.93 -5.33 -1.05
CA GLU A 13 -4.85 -4.38 -0.44
C GLU A 13 -4.06 -3.12 -0.06
N ILE A 14 -4.52 -1.94 -0.49
CA ILE A 14 -3.83 -0.68 -0.20
C ILE A 14 -4.77 0.22 0.61
N SER A 15 -4.22 0.92 1.59
CA SER A 15 -4.93 1.82 2.49
C SER A 15 -4.12 3.09 2.73
N ILE A 16 -4.80 4.21 2.91
CA ILE A 16 -4.20 5.50 3.28
C ILE A 16 -4.90 6.02 4.54
N MET A 17 -4.12 6.49 5.52
CA MET A 17 -4.60 7.05 6.78
C MET A 17 -3.90 8.37 7.06
N GLU A 18 -4.65 9.35 7.57
CA GLU A 18 -4.09 10.58 8.12
C GLU A 18 -3.78 10.37 9.60
N ILE A 19 -2.60 10.78 10.03
CA ILE A 19 -2.15 10.72 11.42
C ILE A 19 -1.64 12.09 11.84
N GLU A 20 -1.97 12.52 13.06
CA GLU A 20 -1.42 13.73 13.66
C GLU A 20 -0.21 13.35 14.52
N ASP A 21 0.94 13.93 14.21
CA ASP A 21 2.19 13.72 14.93
C ASP A 21 2.66 15.05 15.53
N LYS A 22 3.65 15.03 16.44
CA LYS A 22 4.17 16.25 17.09
C LYS A 22 4.70 17.30 16.09
N GLU A 23 5.06 16.87 14.88
CA GLU A 23 5.55 17.72 13.78
C GLU A 23 4.43 18.14 12.80
N GLY A 24 3.17 17.78 13.07
CA GLY A 24 2.01 18.09 12.24
C GLY A 24 1.35 16.86 11.58
N ARG A 25 0.48 17.11 10.60
CA ARG A 25 -0.25 16.04 9.89
C ARG A 25 0.69 15.25 8.98
N LYS A 26 0.71 13.93 9.16
CA LYS A 26 1.40 12.97 8.30
C LYS A 26 0.37 12.01 7.70
N TYR A 27 0.75 11.37 6.59
CA TYR A 27 -0.12 10.48 5.83
C TYR A 27 0.58 9.13 5.68
N LYS A 28 -0.03 8.09 6.21
CA LYS A 28 0.48 6.72 6.22
C LYS A 28 -0.21 5.93 5.12
N VAL A 29 0.55 5.48 4.12
CA VAL A 29 0.08 4.61 3.04
C VAL A 29 0.61 3.20 3.31
N THR A 30 -0.28 2.22 3.38
CA THR A 30 0.06 0.82 3.67
C THR A 30 -0.48 -0.06 2.56
N ARG A 31 0.35 -0.93 1.98
CA ARG A 31 -0.10 -2.04 1.14
C ARG A 31 0.18 -3.36 1.83
N ARG A 32 -0.76 -4.29 1.79
CA ARG A 32 -0.63 -5.61 2.39
C ARG A 32 -1.03 -6.71 1.44
N LEU A 33 -0.36 -7.84 1.56
CA LEU A 33 -0.67 -9.08 0.89
C LEU A 33 -1.09 -10.08 1.98
N PRO A 34 -2.38 -10.17 2.34
CA PRO A 34 -2.84 -10.93 3.50
C PRO A 34 -2.47 -12.40 3.39
N GLU A 35 -2.53 -12.96 2.18
CA GLU A 35 -2.17 -14.36 1.91
C GLU A 35 -0.70 -14.70 2.20
N MET A 36 0.19 -13.70 2.22
CA MET A 36 1.60 -13.89 2.56
C MET A 36 1.97 -13.24 3.90
N SER A 37 1.01 -12.62 4.60
CA SER A 37 1.27 -11.83 5.81
C SER A 37 2.36 -10.75 5.62
N VAL A 38 2.49 -10.21 4.40
CA VAL A 38 3.45 -9.15 4.07
C VAL A 38 2.74 -7.81 4.08
N ALA A 39 3.36 -6.80 4.69
CA ALA A 39 2.87 -5.42 4.64
C ALA A 39 4.03 -4.45 4.41
N GLU A 40 3.81 -3.45 3.56
CA GLU A 40 4.72 -2.35 3.32
C GLU A 40 4.02 -1.04 3.69
N THR A 41 4.69 -0.21 4.48
CA THR A 41 4.16 1.07 4.96
C THR A 41 5.10 2.20 4.57
N LYS A 42 4.55 3.28 4.03
CA LYS A 42 5.25 4.55 3.79
C LYS A 42 4.53 5.70 4.49
N ILE A 43 5.29 6.64 5.03
CA ILE A 43 4.77 7.84 5.70
C ILE A 43 5.21 9.07 4.91
N PHE A 44 4.29 10.00 4.70
CA PHE A 44 4.49 11.23 3.96
C PHE A 44 4.07 12.43 4.79
N SER A 45 4.78 13.54 4.67
CA SER A 45 4.39 14.83 5.27
C SER A 45 3.35 15.60 4.43
N SER A 46 3.11 15.18 3.19
CA SER A 46 2.18 15.85 2.26
C SER A 46 1.12 14.89 1.75
N LYS A 47 -0.14 15.35 1.75
CA LYS A 47 -1.30 14.57 1.27
C LYS A 47 -1.14 14.15 -0.19
N GLU A 48 -0.71 15.07 -1.04
CA GLU A 48 -0.54 14.84 -2.47
C GLU A 48 0.44 13.71 -2.77
N LYS A 49 1.59 13.69 -2.06
CA LYS A 49 2.58 12.61 -2.19
C LYS A 49 2.02 11.26 -1.75
N ALA A 50 1.24 11.24 -0.67
CA ALA A 50 0.60 10.02 -0.20
C ALA A 50 -0.46 9.49 -1.19
N ILE A 51 -1.27 10.38 -1.77
CA ILE A 51 -2.25 10.02 -2.82
C ILE A 51 -1.54 9.51 -4.07
N MET A 52 -0.44 10.15 -4.47
CA MET A 52 0.36 9.71 -5.62
C MET A 52 0.90 8.30 -5.40
N GLN A 53 1.46 8.00 -4.22
CA GLN A 53 1.93 6.66 -3.89
C GLN A 53 0.79 5.63 -3.82
N PHE A 54 -0.37 6.02 -3.28
CA PHE A 54 -1.55 5.17 -3.20
C PHE A 54 -2.04 4.77 -4.60
N ASN A 55 -2.14 5.74 -5.52
CA ASN A 55 -2.54 5.49 -6.90
C ASN A 55 -1.49 4.69 -7.69
N ASP A 56 -0.20 4.91 -7.43
CA ASP A 56 0.89 4.13 -8.00
C ASP A 56 0.77 2.64 -7.64
N TRP A 57 0.44 2.34 -6.38
CA TRP A 57 0.25 0.95 -5.92
C TRP A 57 -1.05 0.31 -6.38
N LEU A 58 -2.07 1.10 -6.74
CA LEU A 58 -3.35 0.59 -7.23
C LEU A 58 -3.30 0.13 -8.70
N LYS A 59 -2.27 0.50 -9.46
CA LYS A 59 -2.09 0.09 -10.87
C LYS A 59 -1.61 -1.35 -10.98
#